data_AF-A0A3P7LW58-F1
#
_entry.id   AF-A0A3P7LW58-F1
#
_cell.length_a   1.000
_cell.length_b   1.000
_cell.length_c   1.000
_cell.angle_alpha   90.00
_cell.angle_beta   90.00
_cell.angle_gamma   90.00
#
_symmetry.space_group_name_H-M   'P 1'
#
loop_
_entity.id
_entity.type
_entity.pdbx_description
1 polymer ?
#
loop_
_entity_poly.entity_id
_entity_poly.type
_entity_poly.pdbx_seq_one_letter_code
_entity_poly.pdbx_strand_id
1 'polypeptide(L)'
;MLGIEYVIFTAIHLYHFALNTTSARGPIRAIDWSAGKSSVLENIVGRDFLPRGTGIVTRRPLILHLSHVPPDDEIRRRKPDGTLLTEDWAMFEHTGGKIFTDFGEVRKEIETETDRLTGSNKGISPIPIILRIYSKNVVNLSLVDLPGITKIPVGDQPANIEEQIREMLLSYISNPSSIILAVTPANQDFATSEPIKIAREVDPEGGRGFRLFYQ
;
A
#
# COMPACT_ATOMS: atom_id res chain seq x y z
N MET A 1 13.86 -21.04 -6.77
CA MET A 1 14.09 -19.88 -5.88
C MET A 1 13.29 -18.72 -6.46
N LEU A 2 12.00 -18.63 -6.12
CA LEU A 2 11.12 -17.59 -6.66
C LEU A 2 11.34 -16.33 -5.82
N GLY A 3 12.02 -15.34 -6.41
CA GLY A 3 12.17 -14.01 -5.83
C GLY A 3 10.80 -13.38 -5.66
N ILE A 4 10.40 -13.14 -4.42
CA ILE A 4 9.20 -12.36 -4.11
C ILE A 4 9.56 -10.90 -4.38
N GLU A 5 9.03 -10.34 -5.47
CA GLU A 5 9.13 -8.92 -5.77
C GLU A 5 8.22 -8.15 -4.81
N TYR A 6 8.82 -7.28 -3.99
CA TYR A 6 8.09 -6.34 -3.14
C TYR A 6 8.00 -5.00 -3.87
N VAL A 7 6.80 -4.49 -4.16
CA VAL A 7 6.63 -3.12 -4.65
C VAL A 7 6.34 -2.21 -3.45
N ILE A 8 7.22 -1.25 -3.21
CA ILE A 8 7.11 -0.32 -2.08
C ILE A 8 6.54 1.01 -2.57
N PHE A 9 5.42 1.43 -1.97
CA PHE A 9 4.80 2.73 -2.23
C PHE A 9 5.34 3.77 -1.26
N THR A 10 6.05 4.77 -1.80
CA THR A 10 6.25 6.04 -1.12
C THR A 10 5.43 7.09 -1.85
N ALA A 11 4.46 7.69 -1.16
CA ALA A 11 3.93 8.98 -1.60
C ALA A 11 3.93 9.95 -0.43
N ILE A 12 4.23 11.18 -0.75
CA ILE A 12 4.20 12.30 0.18
C ILE A 12 2.84 12.97 0.01
N HIS A 13 2.32 13.50 1.11
CA HIS A 13 1.07 14.24 1.12
C HIS A 13 1.10 15.32 0.04
N LEU A 14 0.20 15.27 -0.93
CA LEU A 14 -0.11 16.42 -1.77
C LEU A 14 -1.49 16.94 -1.43
N TYR A 15 -1.53 18.23 -1.12
CA TYR A 15 -2.77 18.99 -0.96
C TYR A 15 -3.35 19.36 -2.35
N HIS A 16 -4.68 19.23 -2.45
CA HIS A 16 -5.64 19.82 -3.40
C HIS A 16 -5.89 19.22 -4.82
N PHE A 17 -7.05 18.54 -4.91
CA PHE A 17 -8.18 18.57 -5.88
C PHE A 17 -8.05 18.26 -7.40
N ALA A 18 -9.04 17.49 -7.85
CA ALA A 18 -9.36 16.89 -9.15
C ALA A 18 -9.38 17.82 -10.40
N LEU A 19 -9.18 17.24 -11.61
CA LEU A 19 -10.25 16.96 -12.60
C LEU A 19 -9.74 16.37 -13.94
N ASN A 20 -10.61 15.52 -14.51
CA ASN A 20 -10.82 15.15 -15.92
C ASN A 20 -10.00 14.03 -16.60
N THR A 21 -10.71 12.91 -16.74
CA THR A 21 -10.52 11.75 -17.62
C THR A 21 -10.34 12.11 -19.10
N THR A 22 -9.59 11.29 -19.86
CA THR A 22 -10.10 10.60 -21.07
C THR A 22 -9.08 9.63 -21.74
N SER A 23 -9.59 8.43 -22.08
CA SER A 23 -9.34 7.65 -23.32
C SER A 23 -8.20 6.59 -23.43
N ALA A 24 -8.61 5.29 -23.34
CA ALA A 24 -8.33 4.12 -24.24
C ALA A 24 -6.87 3.57 -24.44
N ARG A 25 -6.51 2.28 -24.59
CA ARG A 25 -7.11 0.91 -24.74
C ARG A 25 -5.99 -0.19 -24.66
N GLY A 26 -6.23 -1.39 -24.06
CA GLY A 26 -5.48 -2.68 -24.24
C GLY A 26 -4.66 -3.24 -23.02
N PRO A 27 -4.71 -4.55 -22.61
CA PRO A 27 -4.64 -4.92 -21.19
C PRO A 27 -3.23 -5.23 -20.69
N ILE A 28 -2.36 -4.22 -20.68
CA ILE A 28 -1.73 -3.86 -19.42
C ILE A 28 -2.56 -2.67 -19.00
N ARG A 29 -3.51 -2.85 -18.06
CA ARG A 29 -4.37 -1.74 -17.61
C ARG A 29 -3.45 -0.60 -17.22
N ALA A 30 -3.48 0.50 -17.97
CA ALA A 30 -2.92 1.76 -17.53
C ALA A 30 -3.62 2.05 -16.20
N ILE A 31 -2.91 1.79 -15.10
CA ILE A 31 -3.35 2.14 -13.77
C ILE A 31 -3.48 3.67 -13.83
N ASP A 32 -4.67 4.19 -13.60
CA ASP A 32 -4.86 5.63 -13.45
C ASP A 32 -4.18 6.02 -12.13
N TRP A 33 -2.95 6.53 -12.23
CA TRP A 33 -2.09 6.84 -11.09
C TRP A 33 -2.47 8.16 -10.41
N SER A 34 -3.55 8.83 -10.85
CA SER A 34 -3.97 10.19 -10.42
C SER A 34 -4.40 10.30 -8.95
N ALA A 35 -4.59 9.18 -8.26
CA ALA A 35 -5.08 9.14 -6.88
C ALA A 35 -4.01 8.50 -5.97
N GLY A 36 -3.73 9.14 -4.82
CA GLY A 36 -2.62 8.78 -3.92
C GLY A 36 -2.51 7.30 -3.52
N LYS A 37 -1.40 6.92 -2.85
CA LYS A 37 -1.01 5.54 -2.43
C LYS A 37 -2.15 4.51 -2.38
N SER A 38 -3.16 4.78 -1.56
CA SER A 38 -4.27 3.86 -1.32
C SER A 38 -5.08 3.55 -2.58
N SER A 39 -5.33 4.54 -3.43
CA SER A 39 -6.10 4.34 -4.66
C SER A 39 -5.38 3.50 -5.70
N VAL A 40 -4.04 3.53 -5.72
CA VAL A 40 -3.28 2.62 -6.58
C VAL A 40 -3.46 1.17 -6.14
N LEU A 41 -3.34 0.91 -4.84
CA LEU A 41 -3.51 -0.43 -4.27
C LEU A 41 -4.95 -0.94 -4.49
N GLU A 42 -5.95 -0.07 -4.28
CA GLU A 42 -7.36 -0.38 -4.53
C GLU A 42 -7.62 -0.66 -6.01
N ASN A 43 -6.95 0.03 -6.94
CA ASN A 43 -7.06 -0.24 -8.38
C ASN A 43 -6.44 -1.59 -8.78
N ILE A 44 -5.32 -1.98 -8.16
CA ILE A 44 -4.70 -3.29 -8.40
C ILE A 44 -5.62 -4.41 -7.91
N VAL A 45 -6.28 -4.21 -6.77
CA VAL A 45 -7.18 -5.20 -6.16
C VAL A 45 -8.59 -5.16 -6.78
N GLY A 46 -9.02 -4.00 -7.31
CA GLY A 46 -10.37 -3.75 -7.78
C GLY A 46 -11.42 -3.63 -6.66
N ARG A 47 -10.99 -3.31 -5.43
CA ARG A 47 -11.86 -3.20 -4.24
C ARG A 47 -11.41 -2.00 -3.40
N ASP A 48 -12.36 -1.33 -2.76
CA ASP A 48 -12.07 -0.32 -1.76
C ASP A 48 -11.92 -0.98 -0.38
N PHE A 49 -10.71 -1.01 0.16
CA PHE A 49 -10.43 -1.66 1.45
C PHE A 49 -9.46 -0.90 2.33
N LEU A 50 -8.87 0.18 1.81
CA LEU A 50 -7.95 1.00 2.58
C LEU A 50 -8.72 2.09 3.34
N PRO A 51 -8.23 2.49 4.52
CA PRO A 51 -8.81 3.60 5.26
C PRO A 51 -8.78 4.88 4.42
N ARG A 52 -9.80 5.74 4.58
CA ARG A 52 -9.89 7.05 3.91
C ARG A 52 -10.04 8.14 4.98
N GLY A 53 -9.32 9.25 4.83
CA GLY A 53 -9.41 10.36 5.80
C GLY A 53 -8.53 11.56 5.45
N THR A 54 -8.67 12.62 6.23
CA THR A 54 -7.84 13.84 6.16
C THR A 54 -6.71 13.78 7.20
N GLY A 55 -5.46 14.06 6.82
CA GLY A 55 -4.27 13.93 7.67
C GLY A 55 -3.49 12.63 7.41
N ILE A 56 -2.59 12.21 8.31
CA ILE A 56 -1.84 10.95 8.12
C ILE A 56 -2.80 9.75 8.24
N VAL A 57 -3.25 9.26 7.08
CA VAL A 57 -4.15 8.11 6.97
C VAL A 57 -3.41 6.81 7.32
N THR A 58 -2.23 6.59 6.72
CA THR A 58 -1.39 5.41 6.97
C THR A 58 -0.43 5.69 8.13
N ARG A 59 -0.74 5.17 9.33
CA ARG A 59 0.09 5.31 10.55
C ARG A 59 0.94 4.08 10.89
N ARG A 60 0.70 2.97 10.21
CA ARG A 60 1.46 1.73 10.29
C ARG A 60 1.75 1.22 8.88
N PRO A 61 2.89 0.59 8.61
CA PRO A 61 3.10 -0.14 7.37
C PRO A 61 1.99 -1.16 7.14
N LEU A 62 1.47 -1.26 5.92
CA LEU A 62 0.58 -2.33 5.50
C LEU A 62 1.31 -3.18 4.48
N ILE A 63 1.63 -4.42 4.86
CA ILE A 63 2.16 -5.43 3.96
C ILE A 63 0.97 -6.19 3.38
N LEU A 64 0.76 -6.00 2.08
CA LEU A 64 -0.34 -6.59 1.34
C LEU A 64 0.18 -7.69 0.41
N HIS A 65 -0.23 -8.93 0.66
CA HIS A 65 0.01 -10.05 -0.25
C HIS A 65 -1.23 -10.32 -1.08
N LEU A 66 -1.11 -10.19 -2.39
CA LEU A 66 -2.11 -10.63 -3.34
C LEU A 66 -1.80 -12.06 -3.74
N SER A 67 -2.80 -12.93 -3.67
CA SER A 67 -2.70 -14.33 -4.07
C SER A 67 -3.76 -14.65 -5.12
N HIS A 68 -3.29 -15.06 -6.30
CA HIS A 68 -4.15 -15.54 -7.35
C HIS A 68 -4.71 -16.91 -6.96
N VAL A 69 -6.05 -17.03 -6.88
CA VAL A 69 -6.73 -18.31 -6.66
C VAL A 69 -7.76 -18.55 -7.76
N PRO A 70 -7.47 -19.50 -8.68
CA PRO A 70 -8.38 -19.88 -9.76
C PRO A 70 -9.77 -20.31 -9.24
N PRO A 71 -10.85 -20.10 -10.01
CA PRO A 71 -12.20 -20.52 -9.61
C PRO A 71 -12.36 -22.02 -9.36
N ASP A 72 -11.56 -22.85 -10.05
CA ASP A 72 -11.55 -24.30 -9.99
C ASP A 72 -10.65 -24.87 -8.87
N ASP A 73 -9.89 -24.03 -8.17
CA ASP A 73 -9.10 -24.43 -7.00
C ASP A 73 -10.00 -24.53 -5.75
N GLU A 74 -10.82 -25.58 -5.70
CA GLU A 74 -11.72 -25.85 -4.58
C GLU A 74 -10.97 -26.08 -3.27
N ILE A 75 -9.73 -26.58 -3.32
CA ILE A 75 -8.95 -26.88 -2.11
C ILE A 75 -8.64 -25.58 -1.37
N ARG A 76 -8.13 -24.57 -2.07
CA ARG A 76 -7.81 -23.28 -1.47
C ARG A 76 -9.04 -22.42 -1.16
N ARG A 77 -10.13 -22.62 -1.88
CA ARG A 77 -11.40 -21.92 -1.67
C ARG A 77 -12.27 -22.55 -0.58
N ARG A 78 -11.88 -23.69 -0.01
CA ARG A 78 -12.67 -24.36 1.03
C ARG A 78 -12.39 -23.77 2.41
N LYS A 79 -13.45 -23.33 3.09
CA LYS A 79 -13.40 -22.94 4.49
C LYS A 79 -13.25 -24.17 5.41
N PRO A 80 -12.85 -23.98 6.69
CA PRO A 80 -12.80 -25.06 7.67
C PRO A 80 -14.13 -25.79 7.90
N ASP A 81 -15.26 -25.11 7.69
CA ASP A 81 -16.61 -25.68 7.79
C ASP A 81 -17.05 -26.48 6.55
N GLY A 82 -16.18 -26.59 5.54
CA GLY A 82 -16.45 -27.29 4.28
C GLY A 82 -17.12 -26.45 3.20
N THR A 83 -17.56 -25.23 3.49
CA THR A 83 -18.18 -24.33 2.50
C THR A 83 -17.16 -23.80 1.49
N LEU A 84 -17.59 -23.64 0.23
CA LEU A 84 -16.76 -23.09 -0.85
C LEU A 84 -16.89 -21.56 -0.93
N LEU A 85 -15.76 -20.87 -0.98
CA LEU A 85 -15.68 -19.44 -1.24
C LEU A 85 -15.80 -19.15 -2.74
N THR A 86 -16.92 -18.53 -3.10
CA THR A 86 -17.18 -18.07 -4.48
C THR A 86 -16.58 -16.69 -4.75
N GLU A 87 -16.60 -15.81 -3.74
CA GLU A 87 -16.11 -14.44 -3.79
C GLU A 87 -14.63 -14.32 -3.38
N ASP A 88 -14.06 -13.13 -3.62
CA ASP A 88 -12.73 -12.77 -3.11
C ASP A 88 -12.76 -12.68 -1.58
N TRP A 89 -11.64 -13.01 -0.92
CA TRP A 89 -11.56 -12.92 0.54
C TRP A 89 -10.21 -12.38 1.00
N ALA A 90 -10.20 -11.91 2.23
CA ALA A 90 -9.05 -11.37 2.91
C ALA A 90 -8.81 -12.09 4.23
N MET A 91 -7.55 -12.12 4.66
CA MET A 91 -7.12 -12.67 5.94
C MET A 91 -6.04 -11.77 6.52
N PHE A 92 -6.18 -11.42 7.78
CA PHE A 92 -5.11 -10.74 8.53
C PHE A 92 -4.34 -11.74 9.37
N GLU A 93 -3.01 -11.57 9.41
CA GLU A 93 -2.15 -12.45 10.19
C GLU A 93 -2.50 -12.45 11.69
N HIS A 94 -2.85 -11.29 12.24
CA HIS A 94 -3.20 -11.14 13.66
C HIS A 94 -4.56 -11.72 14.06
N THR A 95 -5.38 -12.14 13.10
CA THR A 95 -6.77 -12.61 13.35
C THR A 95 -6.90 -14.14 13.44
N GLY A 96 -5.79 -14.87 13.47
CA GLY A 96 -5.80 -16.33 13.73
C GLY A 96 -6.56 -17.15 12.68
N GLY A 97 -6.58 -16.69 11.42
CA GLY A 97 -7.24 -17.40 10.33
C GLY A 97 -8.68 -16.97 10.04
N LYS A 98 -9.18 -15.89 10.67
CA LYS A 98 -10.48 -15.31 10.33
C LYS A 98 -10.52 -14.92 8.85
N ILE A 99 -11.59 -15.31 8.17
CA ILE A 99 -11.84 -15.01 6.76
C ILE A 99 -12.78 -13.81 6.68
N PHE A 100 -12.35 -12.77 5.96
CA PHE A 100 -13.13 -11.57 5.68
C PHE A 100 -13.60 -11.63 4.23
N THR A 101 -14.91 -11.57 4.02
CA THR A 101 -15.51 -11.50 2.68
C THR A 101 -16.09 -10.12 2.37
N ASP A 102 -16.35 -9.32 3.41
CA ASP A 102 -16.71 -7.91 3.29
C ASP A 102 -15.43 -7.04 3.40
N PHE A 103 -15.07 -6.36 2.32
CA PHE A 103 -13.92 -5.44 2.30
C PHE A 103 -14.17 -4.14 3.10
N GLY A 104 -15.42 -3.84 3.45
CA GLY A 104 -15.74 -2.84 4.46
C GLY A 104 -15.29 -3.25 5.86
N GLU A 105 -15.37 -4.54 6.20
CA GLU A 105 -14.79 -5.07 7.44
C GLU A 105 -13.27 -5.08 7.40
N VAL A 106 -12.66 -5.38 6.24
CA VAL A 106 -11.20 -5.29 6.04
C VAL A 106 -10.71 -3.87 6.35
N ARG A 107 -11.40 -2.85 5.84
CA ARG A 107 -11.07 -1.45 6.13
C ARG A 107 -11.13 -1.15 7.63
N LYS A 108 -12.24 -1.50 8.27
CA LYS A 108 -12.45 -1.28 9.71
C LYS A 108 -11.41 -2.01 10.56
N GLU A 109 -11.01 -3.21 10.14
CA GLU A 109 -9.98 -3.99 10.82
C GLU A 109 -8.61 -3.30 10.72
N ILE A 110 -8.25 -2.75 9.55
CA ILE A 110 -7.01 -1.95 9.41
C ILE A 110 -7.03 -0.74 10.35
N GLU A 111 -8.15 -0.03 10.42
CA GLU A 111 -8.30 1.13 11.32
C GLU A 111 -8.17 0.71 12.80
N THR A 112 -8.91 -0.32 13.19
CA THR A 112 -8.93 -0.85 14.56
C THR A 112 -7.55 -1.32 14.99
N GLU A 113 -6.88 -2.11 14.16
CA GLU A 113 -5.55 -2.64 14.45
C GLU A 113 -4.50 -1.51 14.45
N THR A 114 -4.69 -0.47 13.63
CA THR A 114 -3.84 0.72 13.68
C THR A 114 -3.97 1.46 15.01
N ASP A 115 -5.19 1.71 15.44
CA ASP A 115 -5.47 2.43 16.69
C ASP A 115 -5.05 1.64 17.92
N ARG A 116 -5.12 0.30 17.87
CA ARG A 116 -4.70 -0.58 18.98
C ARG A 116 -3.26 -0.34 19.42
N LEU A 117 -2.35 -0.07 18.48
CA LEU A 117 -0.92 0.17 18.79
C LEU A 117 -0.50 1.63 18.78
N THR A 118 -1.18 2.48 18.00
CA THR A 118 -0.79 3.90 17.88
C THR A 118 -1.59 4.82 18.79
N GLY A 119 -2.66 4.31 19.39
CA GLY A 119 -3.63 5.10 20.14
C GLY A 119 -4.37 6.11 19.26
N SER A 120 -5.19 6.94 19.90
CA SER A 120 -5.95 8.00 19.21
C SER A 120 -5.11 9.23 18.86
N ASN A 121 -3.91 9.36 19.45
CA ASN A 121 -3.07 10.57 19.40
C ASN A 121 -2.18 10.66 18.15
N LYS A 122 -2.61 10.08 17.02
CA LYS A 122 -1.95 10.20 15.69
C LYS A 122 -0.48 9.78 15.63
N GLY A 123 -0.02 8.94 16.58
CA GLY A 123 1.29 8.33 16.55
C GLY A 123 1.45 7.37 15.35
N ILE A 124 2.70 6.98 15.07
CA ILE A 124 3.01 5.94 14.10
C ILE A 124 3.61 4.73 14.81
N SER A 125 3.59 3.57 14.16
CA SER A 125 4.31 2.39 14.64
C SER A 125 4.98 1.67 13.47
N PRO A 126 6.25 1.23 13.62
CA PRO A 126 6.95 0.48 12.59
C PRO A 126 6.43 -0.95 12.43
N ILE A 127 5.61 -1.43 13.37
CA ILE A 127 5.07 -2.80 13.34
C ILE A 127 4.01 -2.88 12.22
N PRO A 128 4.23 -3.70 11.18
CA PRO A 128 3.33 -3.78 10.05
C PRO A 128 1.98 -4.43 10.42
N ILE A 129 0.96 -4.13 9.63
CA ILE A 129 -0.25 -4.94 9.51
C ILE A 129 -0.04 -5.84 8.29
N ILE A 130 -0.20 -7.16 8.44
CA ILE A 130 -0.01 -8.11 7.34
C ILE A 130 -1.37 -8.61 6.88
N LEU A 131 -1.71 -8.27 5.63
CA LEU A 131 -2.98 -8.57 4.98
C LEU A 131 -2.74 -9.44 3.76
N ARG A 132 -3.46 -10.55 3.65
CA ARG A 132 -3.47 -11.41 2.46
C ARG A 132 -4.84 -11.28 1.78
N ILE A 133 -4.88 -10.96 0.50
CA ILE A 133 -6.09 -10.94 -0.32
C ILE A 133 -5.99 -12.05 -1.37
N TYR A 134 -7.02 -12.87 -1.45
CA TYR A 134 -7.13 -13.96 -2.40
C TYR A 134 -8.22 -13.62 -3.43
N SER A 135 -7.88 -13.68 -4.70
CA SER A 135 -8.80 -13.37 -5.79
C SER A 135 -8.42 -14.09 -7.07
N LYS A 136 -9.41 -14.34 -7.94
CA LYS A 136 -9.16 -14.83 -9.31
C LYS A 136 -8.68 -13.73 -10.26
N ASN A 137 -8.80 -12.46 -9.88
CA ASN A 137 -8.54 -11.31 -10.75
C ASN A 137 -7.20 -10.63 -10.47
N VAL A 138 -6.47 -11.08 -9.44
CA VAL A 138 -5.16 -10.53 -9.06
C VAL A 138 -4.04 -11.45 -9.51
N VAL A 139 -2.83 -10.91 -9.56
CA VAL A 139 -1.59 -11.68 -9.69
C VAL A 139 -1.00 -11.95 -8.31
N ASN A 140 -0.07 -12.90 -8.22
CA ASN A 140 0.71 -13.10 -7.00
C ASN A 140 1.70 -11.92 -6.86
N LEU A 141 1.49 -11.07 -5.87
CA LEU A 141 2.30 -9.87 -5.67
C LEU A 141 2.38 -9.51 -4.19
N SER A 142 3.52 -8.97 -3.75
CA SER A 142 3.65 -8.38 -2.41
C SER A 142 3.84 -6.87 -2.54
N LEU A 143 3.03 -6.13 -1.81
CA LEU A 143 2.96 -4.68 -1.83
C LEU A 143 3.21 -4.19 -0.41
N VAL A 144 3.90 -3.06 -0.26
CA VAL A 144 4.06 -2.40 1.04
C VAL A 144 3.57 -0.97 0.92
N ASP A 145 2.51 -0.64 1.67
CA ASP A 145 2.08 0.74 1.89
C ASP A 145 2.77 1.28 3.14
N LEU A 146 3.40 2.44 3.04
CA LEU A 146 4.14 3.06 4.14
C LEU A 146 3.55 4.42 4.50
N PRO A 147 3.70 4.86 5.77
CA PRO A 147 3.36 6.22 6.17
C PRO A 147 4.00 7.26 5.25
N GLY A 148 3.21 8.25 4.83
CA GLY A 148 3.71 9.35 4.00
C GLY A 148 4.46 10.38 4.83
N ILE A 149 5.57 10.90 4.32
CA ILE A 149 6.34 11.95 4.98
C ILE A 149 5.49 13.23 5.06
N THR A 150 5.44 13.84 6.24
CA THR A 150 4.81 15.14 6.48
C THR A 150 5.82 16.09 7.11
N LYS A 151 6.06 17.24 6.49
CA LYS A 151 6.96 18.29 7.01
C LYS A 151 6.40 19.08 8.19
N ILE A 152 5.09 18.94 8.44
CA ILE A 152 4.39 19.65 9.51
C ILE A 152 3.69 18.60 10.37
N PRO A 153 4.11 18.41 11.63
CA PRO A 153 3.40 17.57 12.58
C PRO A 153 1.96 18.05 12.72
N VAL A 154 1.00 17.12 12.69
CA VAL A 154 -0.43 17.44 12.84
C VAL A 154 -0.98 16.89 14.15
N GLY A 155 -1.60 17.75 14.95
CA GLY A 155 -2.13 17.38 16.27
C GLY A 155 -1.01 17.04 17.25
N ASP A 156 -1.15 15.94 17.99
CA ASP A 156 -0.23 15.54 19.07
C ASP A 156 0.98 14.73 18.59
N GLN A 157 1.38 14.89 17.32
CA GLN A 157 2.53 14.20 16.77
C GLN A 157 3.83 14.70 17.39
N PRO A 158 4.79 13.80 17.66
CA PRO A 158 6.07 14.21 18.23
C PRO A 158 6.87 15.05 17.23
N ALA A 159 7.71 15.96 17.74
CA ALA A 159 8.52 16.85 16.90
C ALA A 159 9.46 16.11 15.93
N ASN A 160 9.84 14.86 16.27
CA ASN A 160 10.68 14.01 15.44
C ASN A 160 9.90 13.01 14.56
N ILE A 161 8.59 13.22 14.32
CA ILE A 161 7.77 12.31 13.51
C ILE A 161 8.32 12.12 12.09
N GLU A 162 8.86 13.18 11.49
CA GLU A 162 9.46 13.14 10.15
C GLU A 162 10.66 12.18 10.10
N GLU A 163 11.53 12.24 11.11
CA GLU A 163 12.69 11.35 11.25
C GLU A 163 12.25 9.90 11.42
N GLN A 164 11.26 9.64 12.29
CA GLN A 164 10.74 8.27 12.50
C GLN A 164 10.11 7.68 11.23
N ILE A 165 9.34 8.47 10.47
CA ILE A 165 8.77 8.03 9.18
C ILE A 165 9.92 7.74 8.20
N ARG A 166 10.91 8.63 8.13
CA ARG A 166 12.05 8.46 7.22
C ARG A 166 12.87 7.20 7.54
N GLU A 167 13.20 6.97 8.81
CA GLU A 167 13.88 5.75 9.25
C GLU A 167 13.07 4.50 8.89
N MET A 168 11.75 4.53 9.13
CA MET A 168 10.85 3.46 8.75
C MET A 168 10.91 3.23 7.23
N LEU A 169 10.77 4.27 6.41
CA LEU A 169 10.86 4.16 4.95
C LEU A 169 12.17 3.51 4.51
N LEU A 170 13.30 4.03 4.98
CA LEU A 170 14.64 3.51 4.66
C LEU A 170 14.78 2.03 5.03
N SER A 171 14.22 1.59 6.15
CA SER A 171 14.27 0.18 6.56
C SER A 171 13.61 -0.77 5.55
N TYR A 172 12.56 -0.33 4.85
CA TYR A 172 11.90 -1.13 3.81
C TYR A 172 12.60 -1.02 2.45
N ILE A 173 12.91 0.19 1.99
CA ILE A 173 13.48 0.40 0.64
C ILE A 173 14.96 0.02 0.52
N SER A 174 15.66 -0.16 1.65
CA SER A 174 17.04 -0.65 1.64
C SER A 174 17.16 -2.09 1.16
N ASN A 175 16.06 -2.86 1.12
CA ASN A 175 16.06 -4.23 0.61
C ASN A 175 16.36 -4.25 -0.90
N PRO A 176 17.47 -4.88 -1.36
CA PRO A 176 17.85 -4.91 -2.77
C PRO A 176 16.91 -5.72 -3.66
N SER A 177 16.07 -6.58 -3.09
CA SER A 177 15.06 -7.35 -3.84
C SER A 177 13.72 -6.63 -3.96
N SER A 178 13.62 -5.37 -3.50
CA SER A 178 12.42 -4.55 -3.62
C SER A 178 12.47 -3.64 -4.85
N ILE A 179 11.30 -3.43 -5.46
CA ILE A 179 11.07 -2.42 -6.48
C ILE A 179 10.51 -1.18 -5.78
N ILE A 180 11.19 -0.05 -5.96
CA ILE A 180 10.77 1.22 -5.36
C ILE A 180 9.89 1.97 -6.36
N LEU A 181 8.67 2.27 -5.95
CA LEU A 181 7.75 3.08 -6.73
C LEU A 181 7.63 4.46 -6.10
N ALA A 182 8.41 5.41 -6.63
CA ALA A 182 8.36 6.81 -6.24
C ALA A 182 7.30 7.56 -7.05
N VAL A 183 6.19 7.92 -6.40
CA VAL A 183 5.08 8.66 -7.04
C VAL A 183 5.26 10.15 -6.81
N THR A 184 5.33 10.93 -7.89
CA THR A 184 5.41 12.41 -7.87
C THR A 184 4.32 12.99 -8.77
N PRO A 185 3.63 14.07 -8.38
CA PRO A 185 2.71 14.79 -9.27
C PRO A 185 3.44 15.31 -10.51
N ALA A 186 2.84 15.33 -11.71
CA ALA A 186 3.56 15.89 -12.87
C ALA A 186 3.68 17.41 -12.84
N ASN A 187 2.92 18.11 -11.99
CA ASN A 187 3.08 19.55 -11.82
C ASN A 187 4.27 19.95 -10.91
N GLN A 188 4.99 18.98 -10.33
CA GLN A 188 6.14 19.22 -9.46
C GLN A 188 7.46 18.82 -10.12
N ASP A 189 8.50 19.64 -9.95
CA ASP A 189 9.82 19.36 -10.50
C ASP A 189 10.49 18.15 -9.81
N PHE A 190 10.97 17.19 -10.62
CA PHE A 190 11.75 16.03 -10.19
C PHE A 190 12.94 16.38 -9.31
N ALA A 191 13.61 17.50 -9.59
CA ALA A 191 14.76 17.94 -8.80
C ALA A 191 14.38 18.24 -7.33
N THR A 192 13.11 18.55 -7.09
CA THR A 192 12.57 18.87 -5.76
C THR A 192 11.78 17.73 -5.13
N SER A 193 11.56 16.63 -5.87
CA SER A 193 10.76 15.49 -5.43
C SER A 193 11.46 14.69 -4.33
N GLU A 194 10.90 14.76 -3.13
CA GLU A 194 11.43 14.11 -1.93
C GLU A 194 11.37 12.56 -1.99
N PRO A 195 10.33 11.90 -2.54
CA PRO A 195 10.34 10.44 -2.72
C PRO A 195 11.48 9.97 -3.63
N ILE A 196 11.81 10.76 -4.66
CA ILE A 196 12.90 10.45 -5.59
C ILE A 196 14.26 10.64 -4.93
N LYS A 197 14.43 11.71 -4.14
CA LYS A 197 15.66 11.92 -3.37
C LYS A 197 15.93 10.74 -2.44
N ILE A 198 14.92 10.32 -1.67
CA ILE A 198 15.05 9.20 -0.73
C ILE A 198 15.33 7.88 -1.46
N ALA A 199 14.65 7.63 -2.58
CA ALA A 199 14.89 6.42 -3.36
C ALA A 199 16.31 6.39 -3.96
N ARG A 200 16.86 7.54 -4.39
CA ARG A 200 18.24 7.66 -4.88
C ARG A 200 19.30 7.45 -3.79
N GLU A 201 18.98 7.63 -2.51
CA GLU A 201 19.93 7.33 -1.43
C GLU A 201 20.22 5.83 -1.31
N VAL A 202 19.23 4.97 -1.63
CA VAL A 202 19.34 3.51 -1.51
C VAL A 202 19.55 2.79 -2.85
N ASP A 203 19.26 3.47 -3.97
CA ASP A 203 19.53 2.99 -5.32
C ASP A 203 20.02 4.16 -6.23
N PRO A 204 21.28 4.62 -6.08
CA PRO A 204 21.80 5.76 -6.84
C PRO A 204 21.90 5.50 -8.34
N GLU A 205 22.16 4.26 -8.74
CA GLU A 205 22.44 3.86 -10.12
C GLU A 205 21.20 3.51 -10.93
N GLY A 206 20.03 3.39 -10.29
CA GLY A 206 18.81 3.08 -11.02
C GLY A 206 18.53 1.59 -11.21
N GLY A 207 19.38 0.72 -10.65
CA GLY A 207 19.55 -0.67 -11.09
C GLY A 207 18.38 -1.59 -10.73
N ARG A 208 17.57 -1.23 -9.72
CA ARG A 208 16.41 -2.04 -9.27
C ARG A 208 15.15 -1.77 -10.08
N GLY A 209 15.23 -0.92 -11.10
CA GLY A 209 14.10 -0.54 -11.95
C GLY A 209 13.29 0.58 -11.32
N PHE A 210 13.83 1.81 -11.34
CA PHE A 210 13.00 2.99 -11.09
C PHE A 210 12.00 3.15 -12.20
N ARG A 211 10.72 3.09 -11.87
CA ARG A 211 9.68 3.50 -12.80
C ARG A 211 9.03 4.77 -12.27
N LEU A 212 9.48 5.89 -12.83
CA LEU A 212 8.91 7.21 -12.60
C LEU A 212 7.57 7.28 -13.34
N PHE A 213 6.50 7.52 -12.61
CA PHE A 213 5.20 7.79 -13.20
C PHE A 213 4.85 9.26 -12.99
N TYR A 214 4.51 9.92 -14.10
CA TYR A 214 4.02 11.29 -14.16
C TYR A 214 2.51 11.26 -13.93
N GLN A 215 1.97 12.22 -13.17
CA GLN A 215 0.54 12.55 -13.11
C GLN A 215 0.21 13.85 -13.85
#